data_AF-A0A920HSS2-F1
#
_entry.id   AF-A0A920HSS2-F1
#
_cell.length_a   1.000
_cell.length_b   1.000
_cell.length_c   1.000
_cell.angle_alpha   90.00
_cell.angle_beta   90.00
_cell.angle_gamma   90.00
#
_symmetry.space_group_name_H-M   'P 1'
#
loop_
_entity.id
_entity.type
_entity.pdbx_description
1 polymer ?
#
loop_
_entity_poly.entity_id
_entity_poly.type
_entity_poly.pdbx_seq_one_letter_code
_entity_poly.pdbx_strand_id
1 'polypeptide(L)' 'MSISTDSWFFDCHFRGDPVMPGCLGLDALWQLLGFYLGWLGQPGRGRALGVGEVKFFGMITPTIKRLEYT' A
#
# COMPACT_ATOMS: atom_id res chain seq x y z
N MET A 1 9.04 -2.88 2.64
CA MET A 1 8.04 -3.63 3.45
C MET A 1 8.14 -5.11 3.14
N SER A 2 8.31 -5.97 4.14
CA SER A 2 8.27 -7.43 3.96
C SER A 2 6.83 -7.91 3.78
N ILE A 3 6.62 -8.86 2.89
CA ILE A 3 5.33 -9.54 2.67
C ILE A 3 5.47 -10.99 3.12
N SER A 4 4.52 -11.44 3.93
CA SER A 4 4.42 -12.84 4.35
C SER A 4 3.23 -13.51 3.68
N THR A 5 3.31 -14.83 3.50
CA THR A 5 2.26 -15.64 2.86
C THR A 5 0.97 -15.69 3.68
N ASP A 6 1.05 -15.43 4.99
CA ASP A 6 -0.04 -15.36 5.96
C ASP A 6 -0.53 -13.92 6.21
N SER A 7 -0.15 -12.97 5.34
CA SER A 7 -0.68 -11.60 5.44
C SER A 7 -2.21 -11.63 5.32
N TRP A 8 -2.90 -11.01 6.28
CA TRP A 8 -4.37 -11.09 6.46
C TRP A 8 -5.21 -10.85 5.19
N PHE A 9 -4.72 -10.00 4.28
CA PHE A 9 -5.44 -9.67 3.05
C PHE A 9 -5.46 -10.82 2.04
N PHE A 10 -4.50 -11.74 2.08
CA PHE A 10 -4.50 -12.89 1.17
C PHE A 10 -5.63 -13.89 1.50
N ASP A 11 -6.05 -13.97 2.76
CA ASP A 11 -7.14 -14.87 3.18
C ASP A 11 -8.51 -14.40 2.69
N CYS A 12 -8.67 -13.10 2.46
CA CYS A 12 -9.94 -12.48 2.10
C CYS A 12 -9.98 -11.88 0.69
N HIS A 13 -8.83 -11.73 0.01
CA HIS A 13 -8.73 -11.07 -1.29
C HIS A 13 -7.83 -11.86 -2.25
N PHE A 14 -8.36 -12.78 -3.05
CA PHE A 14 -9.68 -13.39 -2.97
C PHE A 14 -9.55 -14.86 -2.54
N ARG A 15 -10.64 -15.46 -2.05
CA ARG A 15 -10.62 -16.90 -1.74
C ARG A 15 -10.33 -17.69 -3.01
N GLY A 16 -9.23 -18.45 -3.00
CA GLY A 16 -8.76 -19.26 -4.14
C GLY A 16 -7.93 -18.51 -5.17
N ASP A 17 -7.78 -17.18 -5.05
CA ASP A 17 -6.95 -16.34 -5.92
C ASP A 17 -6.31 -15.20 -5.09
N PRO A 18 -5.32 -15.51 -4.24
CA PRO A 18 -4.78 -14.55 -3.29
C PRO A 18 -3.91 -13.49 -3.96
N VAL A 19 -4.29 -12.23 -3.79
CA VAL A 19 -3.58 -11.06 -4.31
C VAL A 19 -3.74 -9.89 -3.35
N MET A 20 -2.66 -9.15 -3.06
CA MET A 20 -2.76 -7.95 -2.23
C MET A 20 -3.68 -6.93 -2.92
N PRO A 21 -4.66 -6.35 -2.20
CA PRO A 21 -5.48 -5.28 -2.74
C PRO A 21 -4.61 -4.10 -3.20
N GLY A 22 -4.72 -3.69 -4.47
CA GLY A 22 -3.93 -2.58 -5.02
C GLY A 22 -4.14 -1.26 -4.26
N CYS A 23 -5.33 -1.07 -3.67
CA CYS A 23 -5.62 0.10 -2.84
C CYS A 23 -4.75 0.20 -1.58
N LEU A 24 -4.30 -0.90 -0.99
CA LEU A 24 -3.39 -0.86 0.16
C LEU A 24 -1.99 -0.39 -0.24
N GLY A 25 -1.54 -0.76 -1.45
CA GLY A 25 -0.29 -0.24 -2.02
C GLY A 25 -0.37 1.26 -2.32
N LEU A 26 -1.51 1.70 -2.86
CA LEU A 26 -1.78 3.13 -3.09
C LEU A 26 -1.84 3.91 -1.76
N ASP A 27 -2.48 3.35 -0.73
CA ASP A 27 -2.58 3.98 0.58
C ASP A 27 -1.22 4.11 1.28
N ALA A 28 -0.31 3.14 1.09
CA ALA A 28 1.06 3.25 1.59
C ALA A 28 1.78 4.51 1.04
N LEU A 29 1.54 4.89 -0.22
CA LEU A 29 2.10 6.13 -0.79
C LEU A 29 1.51 7.38 -0.11
N TRP A 30 0.21 7.41 0.15
CA TRP A 30 -0.41 8.51 0.90
C TRP A 30 0.08 8.59 2.34
N GLN A 31 0.30 7.44 3.00
CA GLN A 31 0.87 7.40 4.34
C GLN A 31 2.31 7.91 4.37
N LEU A 32 3.14 7.56 3.38
CA LEU A 32 4.51 8.08 3.25
C LEU A 32 4.52 9.59 3.05
N LEU A 33 3.64 10.13 2.22
CA LEU A 33 3.50 11.59 2.05
C LEU A 33 3.06 12.27 3.35
N GLY A 34 2.07 11.71 4.05
CA GLY A 34 1.62 12.22 5.34
C GLY A 34 2.72 12.20 6.41
N PHE A 35 3.50 11.11 6.45
CA PHE A 35 4.68 10.99 7.30
C PHE A 35 5.72 12.06 6.98
N TYR A 36 6.02 12.27 5.70
CA TYR A 36 6.99 13.27 5.25
C TYR A 36 6.60 14.69 5.66
N LEU A 37 5.32 15.05 5.54
CA LEU A 37 4.82 16.36 6.01
C LEU A 37 5.02 16.54 7.52
N GLY A 38 4.74 15.50 8.32
CA GLY A 38 5.01 15.50 9.76
C GLY A 38 6.51 15.59 10.06
N TRP A 39 7.35 14.91 9.28
CA TRP A 39 8.81 14.95 9.40
C TRP A 39 9.40 16.35 9.12
N LEU A 40 8.79 17.11 8.20
CA LEU A 40 9.11 18.52 7.97
C LEU A 40 8.64 19.46 9.11
N GLY A 41 8.00 18.93 10.16
CA GLY A 41 7.51 19.72 11.29
C GLY A 41 6.18 20.43 11.05
N GLN A 42 5.43 20.07 10.00
CA GLN A 42 4.12 20.67 9.73
C GLN A 42 3.08 20.22 10.77
N PRO A 43 2.32 21.15 11.39
CA PRO A 43 1.29 20.80 12.35
C PRO A 43 0.02 20.29 11.63
N GLY A 44 -0.75 19.42 12.31
CA GLY A 44 -2.08 18.99 11.85
C GLY A 44 -2.21 17.48 11.67
N ARG A 45 -3.40 17.03 11.24
CA ARG A 45 -3.71 15.63 10.97
C ARG A 45 -3.86 15.42 9.45
N GLY A 46 -3.06 14.53 8.89
CA GLY A 46 -3.08 14.24 7.45
C GLY A 46 -4.40 13.62 6.98
N ARG A 47 -4.83 14.00 5.77
CA ARG A 47 -5.93 13.41 5.02
C ARG A 47 -5.49 13.30 3.57
N ALA A 48 -5.58 12.12 2.97
CA ALA A 48 -5.36 11.97 1.54
C ALA A 48 -6.42 12.79 0.79
N LEU A 49 -5.98 13.59 -0.18
CA LEU A 49 -6.88 14.43 -0.99
C LEU A 49 -7.23 13.77 -2.33
N GLY A 50 -6.42 12.82 -2.78
CA GLY A 50 -6.62 12.08 -4.01
C GLY A 50 -5.31 11.75 -4.70
N VAL A 51 -5.44 11.34 -5.94
CA VAL A 51 -4.36 11.01 -6.86
C VAL A 51 -4.87 11.31 -8.27
N GLY A 52 -4.01 11.83 -9.14
CA GLY A 52 -4.40 12.19 -10.51
C GLY A 52 -4.65 10.95 -11.38
N GLU A 53 -3.61 10.19 -11.64
CA GLU A 53 -3.68 8.94 -12.40
C GLU A 53 -3.08 7.80 -11.59
N VAL A 54 -3.72 6.62 -11.63
CA VAL A 54 -3.20 5.38 -11.06
C VAL A 54 -3.24 4.30 -12.12
N LYS A 55 -2.13 3.58 -12.26
CA LYS A 55 -2.04 2.40 -13.13
C LYS A 55 -1.55 1.21 -12.31
N PHE A 56 -2.36 0.16 -12.26
CA PHE A 56 -1.94 -1.15 -11.78
C PHE A 56 -1.67 -2.03 -12.99
N PHE A 57 -0.40 -2.39 -13.20
CA PHE A 57 0.08 -3.18 -14.35
C PHE A 57 0.75 -4.49 -13.92
N GLY A 58 0.62 -4.82 -12.63
CA GLY A 58 1.13 -6.05 -12.04
C GLY A 58 0.35 -6.37 -10.77
N MET A 59 0.68 -7.49 -10.15
CA MET A 59 0.00 -8.00 -8.97
C MET A 59 1.00 -8.53 -7.95
N ILE A 60 0.61 -8.46 -6.68
CA ILE A 60 1.41 -8.94 -5.56
C ILE A 60 0.73 -10.20 -5.04
N THR A 61 1.32 -11.35 -5.33
CA THR A 61 0.85 -12.67 -4.87
C THR A 61 1.67 -13.13 -3.65
N PRO A 62 1.28 -14.22 -2.96
CA PRO A 62 2.00 -14.71 -1.77
C PRO A 62 3.47 -15.11 -2.00
N THR A 63 3.90 -15.28 -3.25
CA THR A 63 5.29 -15.61 -3.58
C THR A 63 6.21 -14.39 -3.49
N ILE A 64 5.67 -13.17 -3.62
CA ILE A 64 6.43 -11.92 -3.50
C ILE A 64 6.78 -11.67 -2.03
N LYS A 65 8.06 -11.42 -1.72
CA LYS A 65 8.56 -11.28 -0.35
C LYS A 65 8.86 -9.84 0.08
N ARG A 66 8.99 -8.92 -0.87
CA ARG A 66 9.38 -7.54 -0.58
C ARG A 66 8.64 -6.58 -1.50
N LEU A 67 8.05 -5.56 -0.89
CA LEU A 67 7.54 -4.36 -1.55
C LEU A 67 8.44 -3.18 -1.23
N GLU A 68 8.60 -2.32 -2.21
CA GLU A 68 9.42 -1.12 -2.14
C GLU A 68 8.62 0.04 -2.71
N TYR A 69 8.58 1.14 -1.97
CA TYR A 69 7.95 2.39 -2.37
C TYR A 69 9.08 3.40 -2.47
N THR A 70 9.28 3.93 -3.67
CA THR A 70 10.37 4.86 -4.02
C THR A 70 9.82 6.25 -4.28
#